data_AF-A0A131YNG5-F1
#
_entry.id   AF-A0A131YNG5-F1
#
_cell.length_a   1.000
_cell.length_b   1.000
_cell.length_c   1.000
_cell.angle_alpha   90.00
_cell.angle_beta   90.00
_cell.angle_gamma   90.00
#
_symmetry.space_group_name_H-M   'P 1'
#
loop_
_entity.id
_entity.type
_entity.pdbx_description
1 polymer ?
#
loop_
_entity_poly.entity_id
_entity_poly.type
_entity_poly.pdbx_seq_one_letter_code
_entity_poly.pdbx_strand_id
1 'polypeptide(L)'
;MWTSIDIEGDMTLEEFVARFKKEFEVEIVMVSEGARMLYCNFMPPPARRLKMTMSGVVEDVSKQKIDPGKRFLMLQLMCTDLDGNEIEVPQIRYHLPTPEDPGSLQDPGSPQ
;
A
#
# COMPACT_ATOMS: atom_id res chain seq x y z
N MET A 1 15.82 14.71 -11.31
CA MET A 1 15.08 14.65 -10.03
C MET A 1 14.23 13.40 -10.07
N TRP A 2 14.41 12.49 -9.13
CA TRP A 2 13.60 11.26 -9.02
C TRP A 2 12.18 11.67 -8.63
N THR A 3 11.32 11.73 -9.64
CA THR A 3 9.89 12.00 -9.51
C THR A 3 9.25 10.79 -8.82
N SER A 4 8.27 11.03 -7.94
CA SER A 4 7.50 10.01 -7.21
C SER A 4 7.27 8.71 -7.97
N ILE A 5 7.25 7.59 -7.25
CA ILE A 5 6.80 6.31 -7.84
C ILE A 5 5.28 6.30 -7.82
N ASP A 6 4.67 6.09 -8.98
CA ASP A 6 3.23 5.95 -9.12
C ASP A 6 2.88 4.46 -9.09
N ILE A 7 1.95 4.09 -8.20
CA ILE A 7 1.41 2.74 -8.08
C ILE A 7 -0.08 2.82 -8.39
N GLU A 8 -0.51 2.04 -9.38
CA GLU A 8 -1.90 1.98 -9.82
C GLU A 8 -2.61 0.74 -9.27
N GLY A 9 -3.91 0.90 -9.02
CA GLY A 9 -4.78 -0.17 -8.56
C GLY A 9 -4.74 -0.37 -7.06
N ASP A 10 -5.91 -0.71 -6.49
CA ASP A 10 -5.98 -1.03 -5.07
C ASP A 10 -5.60 -2.50 -4.82
N MET A 11 -4.57 -2.72 -4.04
CA MET A 11 -4.12 -4.04 -3.58
C MET A 11 -4.13 -4.11 -2.06
N THR A 12 -4.09 -5.32 -1.54
CA THR A 12 -3.97 -5.56 -0.10
C THR A 12 -2.63 -5.08 0.44
N LEU A 13 -2.58 -4.82 1.75
CA LEU A 13 -1.34 -4.47 2.42
C LEU A 13 -0.28 -5.58 2.29
N GLU A 14 -0.70 -6.85 2.34
CA GLU A 14 0.19 -8.00 2.11
C GLU A 14 0.77 -7.99 0.69
N GLU A 15 -0.06 -7.80 -0.33
CA GLU A 15 0.38 -7.70 -1.72
C GLU A 15 1.32 -6.52 -1.93
N PHE A 16 1.01 -5.36 -1.33
CA PHE A 16 1.85 -4.18 -1.40
C PHE A 16 3.25 -4.44 -0.84
N VAL A 17 3.36 -5.04 0.35
CA VAL A 17 4.67 -5.38 0.95
C VAL A 17 5.41 -6.43 0.14
N ALA A 18 4.70 -7.49 -0.31
CA ALA A 18 5.29 -8.56 -1.11
C ALA A 18 5.81 -8.05 -2.47
N ARG A 19 5.11 -7.07 -3.07
CA ARG A 19 5.48 -6.47 -4.35
C ARG A 19 6.86 -5.82 -4.29
N PHE A 20 7.15 -5.06 -3.23
CA PHE A 20 8.43 -4.40 -3.07
C PHE A 20 9.59 -5.38 -2.92
N LYS A 21 9.36 -6.46 -2.17
CA LYS A 21 10.33 -7.53 -2.02
C LYS A 21 10.61 -8.26 -3.33
N LYS A 22 9.58 -8.48 -4.16
CA LYS A 22 9.69 -9.24 -5.41
C LYS A 22 10.23 -8.42 -6.57
N GLU A 23 9.78 -7.18 -6.73
CA GLU A 23 10.11 -6.35 -7.90
C GLU A 23 11.37 -5.50 -7.70
N PHE A 24 11.65 -5.08 -6.47
CA PHE A 24 12.75 -4.16 -6.17
C PHE A 24 13.82 -4.77 -5.28
N GLU A 25 13.64 -6.01 -4.80
CA GLU A 25 14.54 -6.68 -3.85
C GLU A 25 14.75 -5.88 -2.55
N VAL A 26 13.71 -5.16 -2.12
CA VAL A 26 13.71 -4.35 -0.89
C VAL A 26 12.69 -4.85 0.11
N GLU A 27 13.04 -4.82 1.39
CA GLU A 27 12.12 -5.16 2.47
C GLU A 27 11.51 -3.90 3.06
N ILE A 28 10.17 -3.78 3.02
CA ILE A 28 9.48 -2.67 3.68
C ILE A 28 9.54 -2.88 5.19
N VAL A 29 10.14 -1.91 5.88
CA VAL A 29 10.14 -1.82 7.35
C VAL A 29 8.89 -1.12 7.82
N MET A 30 8.51 0.00 7.19
CA MET A 30 7.38 0.82 7.62
C MET A 30 6.65 1.46 6.43
N VAL A 31 5.33 1.58 6.54
CA VAL A 31 4.48 2.36 5.64
C VAL A 31 3.69 3.39 6.43
N SER A 32 3.72 4.66 6.01
CA SER A 32 2.92 5.74 6.61
C SER A 32 2.19 6.61 5.58
N GLU A 33 1.03 7.14 5.99
CA GLU A 33 0.33 8.23 5.30
C GLU A 33 0.34 9.46 6.23
N GLY A 34 1.15 10.47 5.88
CA GLY A 34 1.43 11.58 6.79
C GLY A 34 1.94 11.09 8.15
N ALA A 35 1.25 11.45 9.23
CA ALA A 35 1.60 11.03 10.60
C ALA A 35 1.04 9.66 10.99
N ARG A 36 0.32 8.96 10.11
CA ARG A 36 -0.36 7.69 10.42
C ARG A 36 0.48 6.51 9.97
N MET A 37 0.84 5.63 10.91
CA MET A 37 1.54 4.38 10.62
C MET A 37 0.53 3.30 10.20
N LEU A 38 0.65 2.81 8.98
CA LEU A 38 -0.24 1.79 8.41
C LEU A 38 0.30 0.38 8.67
N TYR A 39 1.63 0.23 8.55
CA TYR A 39 2.37 -1.02 8.71
C TYR A 39 3.75 -0.77 9.32
N CYS A 40 4.22 -1.69 10.16
CA CYS A 40 5.58 -1.77 10.67
C CYS A 40 5.96 -3.24 10.87
N ASN A 41 7.09 -3.71 10.34
CA ASN A 41 7.47 -5.13 10.44
C ASN A 41 7.79 -5.56 11.89
N PHE A 42 8.24 -4.61 12.73
CA PHE A 42 8.56 -4.85 14.14
C PHE A 42 7.32 -4.87 15.04
N MET A 43 6.23 -4.26 14.56
CA MET A 43 4.93 -4.22 15.22
C MET A 43 3.86 -4.66 14.22
N PRO A 44 3.83 -5.97 13.87
CA PRO A 44 2.99 -6.45 12.79
C PRO A 44 1.53 -6.12 13.07
N PRO A 45 0.78 -5.58 12.10
CA PRO A 45 -0.61 -5.23 12.30
C PRO A 45 -1.45 -6.51 12.54
N PRO A 46 -2.67 -6.37 13.09
CA PRO A 46 -3.58 -7.50 13.19
C PRO A 46 -3.74 -8.20 11.83
N ALA A 47 -3.76 -9.54 11.80
CA ALA A 47 -3.82 -10.32 10.55
C ALA A 47 -4.97 -9.91 9.61
N ARG A 48 -6.08 -9.40 10.15
CA ARG A 48 -7.18 -8.84 9.35
C ARG A 48 -6.73 -7.69 8.45
N ARG A 49 -5.81 -6.84 8.92
CA ARG A 49 -5.34 -5.63 8.21
C ARG A 49 -4.45 -5.98 7.04
N LEU A 50 -3.67 -7.05 7.13
CA LEU A 50 -2.85 -7.53 6.00
C LEU A 50 -3.71 -7.87 4.79
N LYS A 51 -4.93 -8.38 5.03
CA LYS A 51 -5.91 -8.72 4.00
C LYS A 51 -6.80 -7.56 3.55
N MET A 52 -6.66 -6.38 4.15
CA MET A 52 -7.39 -5.18 3.72
C MET A 52 -6.63 -4.50 2.59
N THR A 53 -7.36 -3.90 1.66
CA THR A 53 -6.78 -3.01 0.66
C THR A 53 -6.09 -1.83 1.33
N MET A 54 -5.08 -1.24 0.69
CA MET A 54 -4.38 -0.06 1.26
C MET A 54 -5.35 1.09 1.56
N SER A 55 -6.35 1.31 0.70
CA SER A 55 -7.42 2.28 0.96
C SER A 55 -8.19 1.94 2.25
N GLY A 56 -8.61 0.69 2.40
CA GLY A 56 -9.30 0.21 3.61
C GLY A 56 -8.44 0.27 4.85
N VAL A 57 -7.12 0.03 4.75
CA VAL A 57 -6.18 0.20 5.86
C VAL A 57 -6.12 1.65 6.31
N VAL A 58 -6.04 2.59 5.36
CA VAL A 58 -6.07 4.03 5.67
C VAL A 58 -7.38 4.41 6.37
N GLU A 59 -8.52 3.90 5.91
CA GLU A 59 -9.82 4.15 6.55
C GLU A 59 -9.89 3.53 7.96
N ASP A 60 -9.39 2.30 8.17
CA ASP A 60 -9.33 1.65 9.49
C ASP A 60 -8.45 2.44 10.45
N VAL A 61 -7.26 2.88 10.02
CA VAL A 61 -6.32 3.58 10.90
C VAL A 61 -6.78 5.01 11.17
N SER A 62 -7.27 5.72 10.15
CA SER A 62 -7.75 7.10 10.30
C SER A 62 -9.11 7.21 10.98
N LYS A 63 -9.90 6.13 11.01
CA LYS A 63 -11.30 6.12 11.46
C LYS A 63 -12.17 7.09 10.65
N GLN A 64 -11.76 7.39 9.43
CA GLN A 64 -12.43 8.30 8.51
C GLN A 64 -12.49 7.66 7.13
N LYS A 65 -13.57 7.92 6.40
CA LYS A 65 -13.64 7.52 4.99
C LYS A 65 -12.72 8.36 4.14
N ILE A 66 -12.15 7.77 3.10
CA ILE A 66 -11.41 8.53 2.10
C ILE A 66 -12.39 9.41 1.32
N ASP A 67 -12.02 10.68 1.11
CA ASP A 67 -12.82 11.62 0.32
C ASP A 67 -12.99 11.09 -1.13
N PRO A 68 -14.20 11.09 -1.69
CA PRO A 68 -14.46 10.56 -3.03
C PRO A 68 -13.74 11.32 -4.15
N GLY A 69 -13.31 12.57 -3.91
CA GLY A 69 -12.50 13.35 -4.83
C GLY A 69 -11.00 13.05 -4.71
N LYS A 70 -10.55 12.33 -3.68
CA LYS A 70 -9.14 11.95 -3.51
C LYS A 70 -8.77 10.93 -4.57
N ARG A 71 -7.79 11.29 -5.42
CA ARG A 71 -7.33 10.43 -6.52
C ARG A 71 -6.16 9.52 -6.13
N PHE A 72 -5.36 9.94 -5.16
CA PHE A 72 -4.21 9.17 -4.71
C PHE A 72 -3.93 9.39 -3.22
N LEU A 73 -3.29 8.39 -2.62
CA LEU A 73 -2.69 8.46 -1.29
C LEU A 73 -1.19 8.73 -1.44
N MET A 74 -0.66 9.56 -0.55
CA MET A 74 0.76 9.89 -0.51
C MET A 74 1.43 9.05 0.57
N LEU A 75 2.07 7.96 0.17
CA LEU A 75 2.69 7.01 1.10
C LEU A 75 4.19 7.27 1.23
N GLN A 76 4.69 7.20 2.46
CA GLN A 76 6.11 7.20 2.77
C GLN A 76 6.51 5.80 3.22
N LEU A 77 7.66 5.35 2.72
CA LEU A 77 8.19 4.02 3.03
C LEU A 77 9.56 4.18 3.70
N MET A 78 9.80 3.33 4.70
CA MET A 78 11.15 3.00 5.14
C MET A 78 11.42 1.58 4.68
N CYS A 79 12.52 1.38 3.96
CA CYS A 79 12.90 0.08 3.41
C CYS A 79 14.35 -0.24 3.76
N THR A 80 14.68 -1.52 3.76
CA THR A 80 16.05 -2.00 3.78
C THR A 80 16.36 -2.81 2.52
N ASP A 81 17.62 -2.83 2.10
CA ASP A 81 18.09 -3.83 1.14
C ASP A 81 18.19 -5.24 1.78
N LEU A 82 18.64 -6.22 1.00
CA LEU A 82 18.78 -7.61 1.44
C LEU A 82 19.89 -7.83 2.49
N ASP A 83 20.83 -6.90 2.60
CA ASP A 83 21.89 -6.89 3.61
C ASP A 83 21.45 -6.15 4.90
N GLY A 84 20.24 -5.58 4.90
CA GLY A 84 19.64 -4.87 6.03
C GLY A 84 20.04 -3.41 6.14
N ASN A 85 20.65 -2.81 5.10
CA ASN A 85 20.96 -1.38 5.13
C ASN A 85 19.72 -0.56 4.80
N GLU A 86 19.48 0.52 5.55
CA GLU A 86 18.39 1.44 5.27
C GLU A 86 18.60 2.14 3.93
N ILE A 87 17.57 2.08 3.09
CA ILE A 87 17.55 2.76 1.80
C ILE A 87 16.44 3.80 1.78
N GLU A 88 16.76 4.97 1.27
CA GLU A 88 15.77 6.00 1.02
C GLU A 88 15.08 5.73 -0.31
N VAL A 89 13.74 5.67 -0.29
CA VAL A 89 12.92 5.53 -1.48
C VAL A 89 12.06 6.79 -1.65
N PRO A 90 11.80 7.23 -2.90
CA PRO A 90 10.95 8.37 -3.14
C PRO A 90 9.52 8.11 -2.63
N GLN A 91 8.79 9.20 -2.39
CA GLN A 91 7.39 9.11 -1.98
C GLN A 91 6.54 8.42 -3.04
N ILE A 92 5.60 7.59 -2.59
CA ILE A 92 4.70 6.84 -3.45
C ILE A 92 3.39 7.61 -3.64
N ARG A 93 2.97 7.74 -4.89
CA ARG A 93 1.61 8.15 -5.28
C ARG A 93 0.81 6.89 -5.54
N TYR A 94 0.02 6.48 -4.55
CA TYR A 94 -0.81 5.30 -4.64
C TYR A 94 -2.19 5.69 -5.17
N HIS A 95 -2.46 5.43 -6.44
CA HIS A 95 -3.70 5.81 -7.12
C HIS A 95 -4.86 4.94 -6.64
N LEU A 96 -5.91 5.60 -6.19
CA LEU A 96 -7.14 4.96 -5.75
C LEU A 96 -7.94 4.50 -6.96
N PRO A 97 -8.67 3.38 -6.86
CA PRO A 97 -9.48 2.88 -7.95
C PRO A 97 -10.55 3.90 -8.30
N THR A 98 -10.63 4.29 -9.57
CA THR A 98 -11.69 5.20 -10.01
C THR A 98 -12.99 4.41 -10.19
N PRO A 99 -14.17 5.03 -9.98
CA PRO A 99 -15.46 4.39 -10.23
C PRO A 99 -15.65 3.89 -11.67
N GLU A 100 -14.81 4.35 -12.60
CA GLU A 100 -14.86 4.04 -14.03
C GLU A 100 -13.98 2.82 -14.40
N ASP A 101 -13.22 2.25 -13.46
CA ASP A 101 -12.39 1.05 -13.67
C ASP A 101 -12.95 -0.16 -12.88
N PRO A 102 -13.91 -0.92 -13.44
CA PRO A 102 -14.42 -2.15 -12.85
C PRO A 102 -13.43 -3.34 -12.96
N GLY A 103 -12.18 -3.12 -13.36
CA GLY A 103 -11.28 -4.15 -13.89
C GLY A 103 -10.55 -5.04 -12.87
N SER A 104 -10.64 -4.77 -11.57
CA SER A 104 -9.79 -5.47 -10.57
C SER A 104 -10.55 -6.24 -9.49
N LEU A 105 -11.88 -6.27 -9.50
CA LEU A 105 -12.63 -7.25 -8.71
C LEU A 105 -12.53 -8.60 -9.42
N GLN A 106 -11.48 -9.37 -9.10
CA GLN A 106 -11.46 -10.80 -9.39
C GLN A 106 -12.64 -11.44 -8.66
N ASP A 107 -13.66 -11.83 -9.41
CA ASP A 107 -14.79 -12.65 -8.97
C ASP A 107 -14.29 -14.09 -8.75
N PRO A 108 -14.19 -14.61 -7.51
CA PRO A 108 -13.91 -16.01 -7.31
C PRO A 108 -15.23 -16.77 -7.33
N GLY A 109 -15.63 -17.20 -8.53
CA GLY A 109 -16.52 -18.34 -8.71
C GLY A 109 -17.93 -18.03 -9.18
N SER A 110 -18.09 -17.98 -10.49
CA SER A 110 -19.34 -18.38 -11.15
C SER A 110 -19.16 -19.79 -11.72
N PRO A 111 -19.91 -20.81 -11.25
CA PRO A 111 -19.85 -22.15 -11.82
C PRO A 111 -20.61 -22.20 -13.15
N GLN A 112 -19.95 -22.75 -14.19
CA GLN A 112 -20.65 -23.44 -15.29
C GLN A 112 -20.57 -24.94 -15.05
#